data_AF-A0A075C3J9-F1
#
_entry.id   AF-A0A075C3J9-F1
#
_cell.length_a   1.000
_cell.length_b   1.000
_cell.length_c   1.000
_cell.angle_alpha   90.00
_cell.angle_beta   90.00
_cell.angle_gamma   90.00
#
_symmetry.space_group_name_H-M   'P 1'
#
loop_
_entity.id
_entity.type
_entity.pdbx_description
1 polymer ?
#
loop_
_entity_poly.entity_id
_entity_poly.type
_entity_poly.pdbx_seq_one_letter_code
_entity_poly.pdbx_strand_id
1 'polypeptide(L)'
;EQMSYTIDALKTYVPEMVEVLIDSVRNPAFLDWEVNEELRKMKVEAELAKNPMGFLMEAVHSAGYSGALANPLYAPESALHRLNGELLEEFMTENFTAARMVLAASGVEHEDLLKVVEPLTSDLPNLPRQAEPKSQYTGGDFRQHTGGEATHFALAFEVPGWKNEKEALIASVLQMLMGGGGSFSAGGPGKGMHSWLYLRILNEYQQVQSCTAFTSI
;
A
#
# COMPACT_ATOMS: atom_id res chain seq x y z
N GLU A 1 6.52 -1.09 2.23
CA GLU A 1 7.42 -1.06 3.42
C GLU A 1 6.77 -1.58 4.70
N GLN A 2 5.44 -1.44 4.85
CA GLN A 2 4.70 -1.86 6.04
C GLN A 2 3.32 -2.40 5.64
N MET A 3 2.68 -3.12 6.56
CA MET A 3 1.29 -3.60 6.46
C MET A 3 0.58 -3.31 7.79
N SER A 4 -0.74 -3.06 7.75
CA SER A 4 -1.51 -2.73 8.94
C SER A 4 -2.79 -3.54 9.03
N TYR A 5 -3.13 -3.94 10.24
CA TYR A 5 -4.41 -4.53 10.62
C TYR A 5 -5.10 -3.53 11.54
N THR A 6 -6.33 -3.16 11.21
CA THR A 6 -7.09 -2.13 11.93
C THR A 6 -8.42 -2.68 12.39
N ILE A 7 -8.83 -2.32 13.60
CA ILE A 7 -10.13 -2.68 14.18
C ILE A 7 -10.74 -1.44 14.83
N ASP A 8 -12.02 -1.20 14.56
CA ASP A 8 -12.78 -0.07 15.07
C ASP A 8 -14.01 -0.57 15.84
N ALA A 9 -14.20 -0.08 17.07
CA ALA A 9 -15.41 -0.31 17.84
C ALA A 9 -15.63 0.80 18.88
N LEU A 10 -16.68 0.67 19.68
CA LEU A 10 -16.91 1.56 20.81
C LEU A 10 -15.80 1.39 21.86
N LYS A 11 -15.40 2.50 22.50
CA LYS A 11 -14.35 2.53 23.54
C LYS A 11 -14.55 1.51 24.67
N THR A 12 -15.78 1.10 24.93
CA THR A 12 -16.12 0.09 25.95
C THR A 12 -15.51 -1.29 25.64
N TYR A 13 -15.23 -1.59 24.37
CA TYR A 13 -14.74 -2.91 23.92
C TYR A 13 -13.23 -2.94 23.65
N VAL A 14 -12.47 -1.98 24.20
CA VAL A 14 -11.01 -1.91 23.99
C VAL A 14 -10.31 -3.23 24.35
N PRO A 15 -10.60 -3.87 25.50
CA PRO A 15 -9.95 -5.13 25.85
C PRO A 15 -10.15 -6.21 24.77
N GLU A 16 -11.39 -6.39 24.32
CA GLU A 16 -11.77 -7.39 23.33
C GLU A 16 -11.17 -7.07 21.95
N MET A 17 -11.13 -5.79 21.56
CA MET A 17 -10.51 -5.34 20.32
C MET A 17 -9.01 -5.69 20.28
N VAL A 18 -8.32 -5.41 21.38
CA VAL A 18 -6.88 -5.68 21.50
C VAL A 18 -6.61 -7.17 21.49
N GLU A 19 -7.38 -7.96 22.23
CA GLU A 19 -7.25 -9.42 22.28
C GLU A 19 -7.44 -10.05 20.90
N VAL A 20 -8.55 -9.75 20.22
CA VAL A 20 -8.86 -10.29 18.90
C VAL A 20 -7.81 -9.89 17.86
N LEU A 21 -7.36 -8.63 17.87
CA LEU A 21 -6.38 -8.15 16.91
C LEU A 21 -5.02 -8.82 17.12
N ILE A 22 -4.54 -8.89 18.36
CA ILE A 22 -3.24 -9.50 18.66
C ILE A 22 -3.28 -10.99 18.37
N ASP A 23 -4.33 -11.70 18.77
CA ASP A 23 -4.45 -13.15 18.51
C ASP A 23 -4.48 -13.45 17.01
N SER A 24 -5.27 -12.69 16.23
CA SER A 24 -5.37 -12.86 14.78
C SER A 24 -4.05 -12.61 14.04
N VAL A 25 -3.24 -11.66 14.52
CA VAL A 25 -1.95 -11.31 13.90
C VAL A 25 -0.82 -12.23 14.35
N ARG A 26 -0.85 -12.67 15.61
CA ARG A 26 0.24 -13.42 16.24
C ARG A 26 0.10 -14.92 16.06
N ASN A 27 -1.12 -15.45 16.14
CA ASN A 27 -1.41 -16.87 16.18
C ASN A 27 -2.29 -17.33 15.00
N PRO A 28 -1.97 -16.98 13.74
CA PRO A 28 -2.76 -17.44 12.61
C PRO A 28 -2.58 -18.95 12.42
N ALA A 29 -3.67 -19.63 12.08
CA ALA A 29 -3.64 -21.00 11.60
C ALA A 29 -4.02 -20.99 10.11
N PHE A 30 -3.07 -21.27 9.23
CA PHE A 30 -3.29 -21.23 7.79
C PHE A 30 -3.81 -22.58 7.29
N LEU A 31 -5.12 -22.80 7.46
CA LEU A 31 -5.77 -24.05 7.04
C LEU A 31 -5.79 -24.13 5.52
N ASP A 32 -5.35 -25.28 4.98
CA ASP A 32 -5.18 -25.47 3.52
C ASP A 32 -6.43 -25.10 2.72
N TRP A 33 -7.63 -25.42 3.21
CA TRP A 33 -8.86 -25.12 2.48
C TRP A 33 -9.15 -23.61 2.41
N GLU A 34 -8.84 -22.86 3.47
CA GLU A 34 -9.03 -21.40 3.50
C GLU A 34 -8.03 -20.72 2.58
N VAL A 35 -6.76 -21.12 2.66
CA VAL A 35 -5.71 -20.63 1.76
C VAL A 35 -6.08 -20.89 0.29
N ASN A 36 -6.50 -22.12 -0.03
CA ASN A 36 -6.90 -22.48 -1.39
C ASN A 36 -8.16 -21.73 -1.87
N GLU A 37 -9.09 -21.42 -0.97
CA GLU A 37 -10.26 -20.61 -1.31
C GLU A 37 -9.85 -19.18 -1.69
N GLU A 38 -8.98 -18.55 -0.89
CA GLU A 38 -8.50 -17.19 -1.15
C GLU A 38 -7.62 -17.12 -2.41
N LEU A 39 -6.75 -18.09 -2.65
CA LEU A 39 -5.95 -18.17 -3.88
C LEU A 39 -6.83 -18.27 -5.14
N ARG A 40 -7.99 -18.94 -5.08
CA ARG A 40 -8.94 -19.00 -6.20
C ARG A 40 -9.65 -17.68 -6.46
N LYS A 41 -9.83 -16.86 -5.42
CA LYS A 41 -10.43 -15.51 -5.51
C LYS A 41 -9.44 -14.48 -6.03
N MET A 42 -8.13 -14.66 -5.79
CA MET A 42 -7.04 -13.79 -6.27
C MET A 42 -6.86 -13.84 -7.80
N LYS A 43 -7.85 -13.34 -8.54
CA LYS A 43 -7.77 -13.10 -9.98
C LYS A 43 -7.19 -11.71 -10.25
N VAL A 44 -5.88 -11.59 -10.02
CA VAL A 44 -5.12 -10.34 -10.13
C VAL A 44 -5.37 -9.62 -11.46
N GLU A 45 -5.39 -10.35 -12.58
CA GLU A 45 -5.56 -9.75 -13.91
C GLU A 45 -6.92 -9.05 -14.09
N ALA A 46 -7.99 -9.64 -13.54
CA ALA A 46 -9.33 -9.07 -13.65
C ALA A 46 -9.49 -7.80 -12.79
N GLU A 47 -8.79 -7.74 -11.65
CA GLU A 47 -8.80 -6.55 -10.78
C GLU A 47 -7.92 -5.43 -11.34
N LEU A 48 -6.74 -5.75 -11.90
CA LEU A 48 -5.89 -4.78 -12.59
C LEU A 48 -6.57 -4.21 -13.84
N ALA A 49 -7.31 -5.03 -14.60
CA ALA A 49 -8.07 -4.57 -15.75
C ALA A 49 -9.16 -3.54 -15.40
N LYS A 50 -9.75 -3.64 -14.20
CA LYS A 50 -10.74 -2.68 -13.71
C LYS A 50 -10.10 -1.42 -13.11
N ASN A 51 -8.81 -1.44 -12.81
CA ASN A 51 -8.09 -0.34 -12.18
C ASN A 51 -6.79 0.01 -12.95
N PRO A 52 -6.91 0.74 -14.09
CA PRO A 52 -5.76 1.14 -14.90
C PRO A 52 -4.73 1.97 -14.14
N MET A 53 -5.15 2.77 -13.15
CA MET A 53 -4.25 3.58 -12.33
C MET A 53 -3.39 2.69 -11.41
N GLY A 54 -4.01 1.69 -10.76
CA GLY A 54 -3.26 0.71 -9.95
C GLY A 54 -2.27 -0.08 -10.79
N PHE A 55 -2.66 -0.48 -11.99
CA PHE A 55 -1.77 -1.14 -12.94
C PHE A 55 -0.57 -0.26 -13.36
N LEU A 56 -0.81 1.02 -13.66
CA LEU A 56 0.27 1.95 -13.99
C LEU A 56 1.25 2.14 -12.83
N MET A 57 0.76 2.21 -11.59
CA MET A 57 1.62 2.33 -10.42
C MET A 57 2.53 1.10 -10.24
N GLU A 58 2.00 -0.09 -10.49
CA GLU A 58 2.77 -1.34 -10.48
C GLU A 58 3.85 -1.33 -11.57
N ALA A 59 3.46 -0.96 -12.79
CA ALA A 59 4.36 -0.88 -13.94
C ALA A 59 5.50 0.13 -13.72
N VAL A 60 5.20 1.28 -13.10
CA VAL A 60 6.21 2.31 -12.75
C VAL A 60 7.24 1.76 -11.78
N HIS A 61 6.84 1.03 -10.73
CA HIS A 61 7.77 0.46 -9.77
C HIS A 61 8.60 -0.66 -10.38
N SER A 62 7.95 -1.59 -11.10
CA SER A 62 8.61 -2.71 -11.74
C SER A 62 9.62 -2.27 -12.80
N ALA A 63 9.32 -1.23 -13.58
CA ALA A 63 10.21 -0.72 -14.63
C ALA A 63 11.27 0.25 -14.10
N GLY A 64 10.91 1.09 -13.11
CA GLY A 64 11.76 2.18 -12.63
C GLY A 64 12.86 1.73 -11.66
N TYR A 65 12.66 0.61 -10.96
CA TYR A 65 13.57 0.13 -9.92
C TYR A 65 14.18 -1.23 -10.25
N SER A 66 15.33 -1.48 -9.61
CA SER A 66 15.93 -2.81 -9.50
C SER A 66 16.08 -3.18 -8.02
N GLY A 67 15.82 -4.44 -7.69
CA GLY A 67 15.87 -4.94 -6.30
C GLY A 67 14.51 -4.92 -5.61
N ALA A 68 14.49 -4.56 -4.33
CA ALA A 68 13.34 -4.81 -3.45
C ALA A 68 12.03 -4.13 -3.89
N LEU A 69 12.10 -2.89 -4.38
CA LEU A 69 10.91 -2.12 -4.82
C LEU A 69 10.43 -2.53 -6.22
N ALA A 70 11.20 -3.32 -6.95
CA ALA A 70 10.81 -3.86 -8.25
C ALA A 70 9.96 -5.14 -8.12
N ASN A 71 9.92 -5.73 -6.91
CA ASN A 71 9.10 -6.90 -6.65
C ASN A 71 7.61 -6.51 -6.73
N PRO A 72 6.79 -7.31 -7.41
CA PRO A 72 5.40 -6.96 -7.63
C PRO A 72 4.61 -7.02 -6.33
N LEU A 73 3.71 -6.06 -6.12
CA LEU A 73 2.73 -6.06 -5.04
C LEU A 73 1.64 -7.10 -5.30
N TYR A 74 1.24 -7.25 -6.56
CA TYR A 74 0.27 -8.27 -6.96
C TYR A 74 0.99 -9.53 -7.42
N ALA A 75 0.69 -10.66 -6.77
CA ALA A 75 1.31 -11.93 -7.10
C ALA A 75 1.02 -12.31 -8.57
N PRO A 76 2.06 -12.53 -9.40
CA PRO A 76 1.84 -13.00 -10.77
C PRO A 76 1.25 -14.40 -10.74
N GLU A 77 0.53 -14.80 -11.79
CA GLU A 77 -0.12 -16.12 -11.87
C GLU A 77 0.87 -17.27 -11.64
N SER A 78 2.09 -17.15 -12.17
CA SER A 78 3.17 -18.12 -11.95
C SER A 78 3.58 -18.28 -10.48
N ALA A 79 3.40 -17.24 -9.66
CA ALA A 79 3.70 -17.28 -8.23
C ALA A 79 2.52 -17.79 -7.40
N LEU A 80 1.27 -17.50 -7.80
CA LEU A 80 0.06 -17.92 -7.07
C LEU A 80 0.01 -19.44 -6.87
N HIS A 81 0.42 -20.22 -7.87
CA HIS A 81 0.45 -21.69 -7.78
C HIS A 81 1.47 -22.24 -6.78
N ARG A 82 2.42 -21.44 -6.32
CA ARG A 82 3.46 -21.84 -5.36
C ARG A 82 3.15 -21.40 -3.93
N LEU A 83 2.14 -20.56 -3.73
CA LEU A 83 1.72 -20.12 -2.41
C LEU A 83 0.96 -21.25 -1.71
N ASN A 84 1.27 -21.50 -0.45
CA ASN A 84 0.62 -22.50 0.40
C ASN A 84 0.71 -22.06 1.88
N GLY A 85 0.02 -22.78 2.77
CA GLY A 85 -0.01 -22.45 4.20
C GLY A 85 1.37 -22.44 4.86
N GLU A 86 2.20 -23.44 4.57
CA GLU A 86 3.56 -23.57 5.12
C GLU A 86 4.44 -22.34 4.80
N LEU A 87 4.39 -21.85 3.55
CA LEU A 87 5.13 -20.67 3.13
C LEU A 87 4.62 -19.38 3.79
N LEU A 88 3.32 -19.28 4.05
CA LEU A 88 2.73 -18.16 4.78
C LEU A 88 3.16 -18.18 6.25
N GLU A 89 3.17 -19.36 6.89
CA GLU A 89 3.67 -19.54 8.25
C GLU A 89 5.15 -19.20 8.38
N GLU A 90 5.99 -19.66 7.45
CA GLU A 90 7.41 -19.33 7.38
C GLU A 90 7.61 -17.82 7.23
N PHE A 91 6.92 -17.21 6.26
CA PHE A 91 6.98 -15.77 6.03
C PHE A 91 6.59 -14.97 7.28
N MET A 92 5.51 -15.36 7.97
CA MET A 92 5.08 -14.68 9.19
C MET A 92 6.06 -14.88 10.34
N THR A 93 6.57 -16.09 10.55
CA THR A 93 7.56 -16.37 11.59
C THR A 93 8.82 -15.54 11.39
N GLU A 94 9.27 -15.41 10.15
CA GLU A 94 10.44 -14.61 9.81
C GLU A 94 10.19 -13.11 9.90
N ASN A 95 8.97 -12.62 9.65
CA ASN A 95 8.69 -11.19 9.47
C ASN A 95 7.92 -10.50 10.61
N PHE A 96 7.09 -11.22 11.36
CA PHE A 96 6.20 -10.68 12.39
C PHE A 96 6.86 -10.76 13.76
N THR A 97 7.97 -10.03 13.89
CA THR A 97 8.81 -10.01 15.09
C THR A 97 8.55 -8.77 15.95
N ALA A 98 8.70 -8.85 17.27
CA ALA A 98 8.50 -7.73 18.19
C ALA A 98 9.19 -6.42 17.75
N ALA A 99 10.45 -6.48 17.29
CA ALA A 99 11.22 -5.32 16.83
C ALA A 99 10.68 -4.61 15.56
N ARG A 100 9.63 -5.17 14.93
CA ARG A 100 8.94 -4.64 13.73
C ARG A 100 7.44 -4.46 13.93
N MET A 101 6.93 -4.66 15.14
CA MET A 101 5.52 -4.46 15.46
C MET A 101 5.31 -3.12 16.14
N VAL A 102 4.26 -2.41 15.75
CA VAL A 102 3.80 -1.18 16.40
C VAL A 102 2.30 -1.30 16.60
N LEU A 103 1.85 -1.21 17.86
CA LEU A 103 0.43 -1.09 18.19
C LEU A 103 0.11 0.38 18.40
N ALA A 104 -0.74 0.93 17.54
CA ALA A 104 -1.22 2.30 17.62
C ALA A 104 -2.71 2.30 18.00
N ALA A 105 -3.08 3.18 18.93
CA ALA A 105 -4.46 3.34 19.36
C ALA A 105 -4.85 4.82 19.41
N SER A 106 -6.12 5.11 19.11
CA SER A 106 -6.71 6.45 19.21
C SER A 106 -7.94 6.40 20.09
N GLY A 107 -8.13 7.40 20.96
CA GLY A 107 -9.28 7.48 21.86
C GLY A 107 -9.22 6.60 23.12
N VAL A 108 -8.08 5.96 23.40
CA VAL A 108 -7.84 5.08 24.55
C VAL A 108 -6.76 5.68 25.46
N GLU A 109 -6.91 5.51 26.78
CA GLU A 109 -5.90 5.95 27.75
C GLU A 109 -4.70 4.98 27.73
N HIS A 110 -3.47 5.50 27.77
CA HIS A 110 -2.27 4.68 27.61
C HIS A 110 -2.15 3.58 28.68
N GLU A 111 -2.38 3.94 29.94
CA GLU A 111 -2.29 3.01 31.07
C GLU A 111 -3.35 1.90 31.02
N ASP A 112 -4.54 2.20 30.49
CA ASP A 112 -5.60 1.19 30.35
C ASP A 112 -5.32 0.24 29.18
N LEU A 113 -4.72 0.76 28.11
CA LEU A 113 -4.26 -0.05 26.98
C LEU A 113 -3.13 -1.00 27.40
N LEU A 114 -2.13 -0.50 28.15
CA LEU A 114 -0.99 -1.30 28.59
C LEU A 114 -1.41 -2.52 29.41
N LYS A 115 -2.41 -2.39 30.30
CA LYS A 115 -2.94 -3.50 31.11
C LYS A 115 -3.42 -4.69 30.28
N VAL A 116 -3.85 -4.45 29.04
CA VAL A 116 -4.34 -5.49 28.13
C VAL A 116 -3.23 -5.96 27.18
N VAL A 117 -2.44 -5.02 26.64
CA VAL A 117 -1.42 -5.32 25.62
C VAL A 117 -0.21 -6.06 26.18
N GLU A 118 0.27 -5.68 27.37
CA GLU A 118 1.51 -6.22 27.94
C GLU A 118 1.43 -7.75 28.18
N PRO A 119 0.35 -8.31 28.78
CA PRO A 119 0.22 -9.76 28.92
C PRO A 119 0.20 -10.53 27.59
N LEU A 120 -0.26 -9.89 26.50
CA LEU A 120 -0.43 -10.52 25.19
C LEU A 120 0.82 -10.44 24.29
N THR A 121 1.81 -9.61 24.66
CA THR A 121 2.97 -9.31 23.81
C THR A 121 4.33 -9.43 24.50
N SER A 122 4.36 -9.50 25.83
CA SER A 122 5.59 -9.53 26.63
C SER A 122 6.47 -10.77 26.41
N ASP A 123 5.90 -11.87 25.91
CA ASP A 123 6.58 -13.12 25.63
C ASP A 123 7.08 -13.24 24.17
N LEU A 124 6.87 -12.22 23.34
CA LEU A 124 7.40 -12.21 21.98
C LEU A 124 8.94 -12.22 21.97
N PRO A 125 9.57 -13.02 21.10
CA PRO A 125 11.02 -13.14 21.07
C PRO A 125 11.67 -11.82 20.61
N ASN A 126 12.68 -11.39 21.36
CA ASN A 126 13.46 -10.20 21.03
C ASN A 126 14.55 -10.54 19.99
N LEU A 127 14.12 -10.64 18.73
CA LEU A 127 15.01 -10.87 17.59
C LEU A 127 15.60 -9.56 17.06
N PRO A 128 16.88 -9.54 16.63
CA PRO A 128 17.47 -8.35 16.03
C PRO A 128 16.74 -7.99 14.74
N ARG A 129 16.52 -6.69 14.52
CA ARG A 129 15.91 -6.20 13.28
C ARG A 129 16.84 -6.51 12.10
N GLN A 130 16.31 -7.24 11.11
CA GLN A 130 17.02 -7.50 9.87
C GLN A 130 17.25 -6.22 9.06
N ALA A 131 18.31 -6.21 8.25
CA ALA A 131 18.64 -5.06 7.41
C ALA A 131 17.55 -4.84 6.35
N GLU A 132 17.21 -3.58 6.11
CA GLU A 132 16.25 -3.19 5.07
C GLU A 132 16.78 -3.62 3.69
N PRO A 133 15.97 -4.31 2.86
CA PRO A 133 16.39 -4.72 1.53
C PRO A 133 16.58 -3.47 0.66
N LYS A 134 17.65 -3.46 -0.14
CA LYS A 134 18.03 -2.29 -0.94
C LYS A 134 17.32 -2.29 -2.30
N SER A 135 17.06 -1.10 -2.80
CA SER A 135 16.55 -0.85 -4.15
C SER A 135 17.36 0.26 -4.80
N GLN A 136 17.48 0.23 -6.12
CA GLN A 136 18.14 1.27 -6.90
C GLN A 136 17.23 1.70 -8.05
N TYR A 137 17.00 3.01 -8.18
CA TYR A 137 16.31 3.56 -9.33
C TYR A 137 17.21 3.50 -10.56
N THR A 138 16.68 2.93 -11.64
CA THR A 138 17.37 2.80 -12.92
C THR A 138 16.63 3.52 -14.05
N GLY A 139 15.38 3.96 -13.78
CA GLY A 139 14.44 4.32 -14.83
C GLY A 139 14.06 3.12 -15.69
N GLY A 140 13.18 3.34 -16.67
CA GLY A 140 12.73 2.28 -17.57
C GLY A 140 11.59 2.71 -18.47
N ASP A 141 11.19 1.80 -19.35
CA ASP A 141 10.01 1.91 -20.21
C ASP A 141 9.23 0.61 -20.13
N PHE A 142 7.92 0.71 -19.90
CA PHE A 142 7.02 -0.43 -19.86
C PHE A 142 5.79 -0.14 -20.69
N ARG A 143 5.42 -1.08 -21.56
CA ARG A 143 4.27 -0.95 -22.47
C ARG A 143 3.48 -2.25 -22.51
N GLN A 144 2.19 -2.14 -22.29
CA GLN A 144 1.26 -3.26 -22.42
C GLN A 144 0.01 -2.82 -23.16
N HIS A 145 -0.36 -3.59 -24.18
CA HIS A 145 -1.60 -3.40 -24.91
C HIS A 145 -2.72 -4.18 -24.23
N THR A 146 -3.76 -3.48 -23.78
CA THR A 146 -4.89 -4.08 -23.03
C THR A 146 -6.18 -4.19 -23.85
N GLY A 147 -6.21 -3.62 -25.07
CA GLY A 147 -7.41 -3.62 -25.92
C GLY A 147 -8.56 -2.74 -25.42
N GLY A 148 -8.31 -1.89 -24.40
CA GLY A 148 -9.28 -0.93 -23.90
C GLY A 148 -9.54 0.24 -24.86
N GLU A 149 -10.63 0.98 -24.61
CA GLU A 149 -11.03 2.14 -25.42
C GLU A 149 -10.17 3.38 -25.15
N ALA A 150 -9.46 3.43 -24.02
CA ALA A 150 -8.63 4.53 -23.59
C ALA A 150 -7.17 4.09 -23.36
N THR A 151 -6.24 5.01 -23.58
CA THR A 151 -4.82 4.80 -23.33
C THR A 151 -4.42 5.56 -22.06
N HIS A 152 -3.74 4.86 -21.16
CA HIS A 152 -3.28 5.42 -19.89
C HIS A 152 -1.75 5.49 -19.88
N PHE A 153 -1.22 6.59 -19.35
CA PHE A 153 0.22 6.83 -19.25
C PHE A 153 0.57 7.33 -17.85
N ALA A 154 1.72 6.91 -17.35
CA ALA A 154 2.34 7.46 -16.16
C ALA A 154 3.80 7.81 -16.46
N LEU A 155 4.24 8.99 -16.02
CA LEU A 155 5.63 9.41 -16.05
C LEU A 155 6.04 9.70 -14.61
N ALA A 156 7.09 9.03 -14.14
CA ALA A 156 7.56 9.13 -12.77
C ALA A 156 9.05 9.46 -12.72
N PHE A 157 9.46 10.07 -11.61
CA PHE A 157 10.83 10.42 -11.29
C PHE A 157 11.13 9.99 -9.87
N GLU A 158 12.39 9.63 -9.58
CA GLU A 158 12.82 9.35 -8.22
C GLU A 158 12.89 10.65 -7.42
N VAL A 159 12.29 10.62 -6.22
CA VAL A 159 12.43 11.66 -5.20
C VAL A 159 12.93 11.03 -3.91
N PRO A 160 13.67 11.77 -3.06
CA PRO A 160 14.18 11.21 -1.82
C PRO A 160 13.08 10.86 -0.82
N GLY A 161 13.26 9.75 -0.12
CA GLY A 161 12.27 9.15 0.79
C GLY A 161 12.09 9.89 2.11
N TRP A 162 11.27 9.31 3.01
CA TRP A 162 10.92 9.86 4.33
C TRP A 162 12.12 10.23 5.23
N LYS A 163 13.31 9.65 5.01
CA LYS A 163 14.53 10.00 5.75
C LYS A 163 15.01 11.43 5.46
N ASN A 164 14.61 12.02 4.33
CA ASN A 164 14.83 13.42 4.01
C ASN A 164 13.51 14.21 4.10
N GLU A 165 13.10 14.54 5.33
CA GLU A 165 11.83 15.21 5.62
C GLU A 165 11.62 16.48 4.78
N LYS A 166 12.67 17.30 4.63
CA LYS A 166 12.58 18.55 3.86
C LYS A 166 12.19 18.29 2.41
N GLU A 167 12.80 17.31 1.76
CA GLU A 167 12.52 16.98 0.36
C GLU A 167 11.20 16.25 0.19
N ALA A 168 10.83 15.37 1.14
CA ALA A 168 9.51 14.74 1.15
C ALA A 168 8.37 15.77 1.28
N LEU A 169 8.57 16.81 2.10
CA LEU A 169 7.63 17.93 2.21
C LEU A 169 7.58 18.77 0.93
N ILE A 170 8.72 19.03 0.29
CA ILE A 170 8.77 19.72 -1.01
C ILE A 170 7.99 18.93 -2.07
N ALA A 171 8.20 17.61 -2.15
CA ALA A 171 7.47 16.74 -3.06
C ALA A 171 5.96 16.75 -2.78
N SER A 172 5.55 16.71 -1.51
CA SER A 172 4.14 16.80 -1.09
C SER A 172 3.49 18.13 -1.49
N VAL A 173 4.18 19.25 -1.28
CA VAL A 173 3.72 20.59 -1.71
C VAL A 173 3.62 20.66 -3.23
N LEU A 174 4.61 20.12 -3.94
CA LEU A 174 4.61 20.06 -5.40
C LEU A 174 3.44 19.23 -5.92
N GLN A 175 3.15 18.07 -5.33
CA GLN A 175 2.00 17.25 -5.69
C GLN A 175 0.68 18.01 -5.49
N MET A 176 0.53 18.72 -4.36
CA MET A 176 -0.68 19.51 -4.08
C MET A 176 -0.85 20.68 -5.09
N LEU A 177 0.25 21.35 -5.44
CA LEU A 177 0.25 22.44 -6.42
C LEU A 177 -0.11 21.94 -7.83
N MET A 178 0.51 20.84 -8.24
CA MET A 178 0.25 20.19 -9.54
C MET A 178 -1.19 19.67 -9.59
N GLY A 179 -1.63 18.98 -8.55
CA GLY A 179 -2.99 18.50 -8.33
C GLY A 179 -3.53 17.72 -9.52
N GLY A 180 -4.67 18.17 -10.05
CA GLY A 180 -5.38 17.53 -11.16
C GLY A 180 -6.73 16.95 -10.75
N GLY A 181 -7.23 15.99 -11.52
CA GLY A 181 -8.49 15.31 -11.27
C GLY A 181 -9.03 14.57 -12.48
N GLY A 182 -10.32 14.22 -12.42
CA GLY A 182 -11.11 13.81 -13.58
C GLY A 182 -11.91 14.98 -14.12
N SER A 183 -12.10 15.03 -15.44
CA SER A 183 -12.93 16.04 -16.13
C SER A 183 -14.40 15.97 -15.69
N PHE A 184 -14.84 14.81 -15.22
CA PHE A 184 -16.12 14.63 -14.55
C PHE A 184 -15.92 14.54 -13.04
N SER A 185 -16.17 15.63 -12.33
CA SER A 185 -16.23 15.64 -10.87
C SER A 185 -17.42 16.48 -10.43
N ALA A 186 -18.47 15.82 -9.91
CA ALA A 186 -19.61 16.47 -9.30
C ALA A 186 -19.26 16.82 -7.83
N GLY A 187 -18.66 17.98 -7.61
CA GLY A 187 -18.25 18.43 -6.28
C GLY A 187 -17.99 19.93 -6.27
N GLY A 188 -18.15 20.57 -5.12
CA GLY A 188 -18.01 22.01 -4.95
C GLY A 188 -16.56 22.51 -4.88
N PRO A 189 -16.36 23.81 -4.57
CA PRO A 189 -15.05 24.41 -4.34
C PRO A 189 -14.24 23.64 -3.27
N GLY A 190 -12.91 23.61 -3.42
CA GLY A 190 -11.99 23.00 -2.45
C GLY A 190 -11.37 21.66 -2.85
N LYS A 191 -11.83 21.02 -3.93
CA LYS A 191 -11.32 19.72 -4.40
C LYS A 191 -10.08 19.79 -5.34
N GLY A 192 -9.43 20.94 -5.44
CA GLY A 192 -8.28 21.14 -6.34
C GLY A 192 -8.62 21.58 -7.76
N MET A 193 -9.84 22.12 -8.02
CA MET A 193 -10.21 22.68 -9.35
C MET A 193 -9.29 23.81 -9.84
N HIS A 194 -8.60 24.48 -8.92
CA HIS A 194 -7.65 25.56 -9.22
C HIS A 194 -6.19 25.09 -9.23
N SER A 195 -5.94 23.78 -9.18
CA SER A 195 -4.60 23.24 -9.31
C SER A 195 -4.04 23.40 -10.72
N TRP A 196 -2.72 23.32 -10.85
CA TRP A 196 -2.03 23.64 -12.10
C TRP A 196 -2.47 22.75 -13.26
N LEU A 197 -2.53 21.42 -13.05
CA LEU A 197 -2.94 20.48 -14.08
C LEU A 197 -4.42 20.60 -14.42
N TYR A 198 -5.27 20.88 -13.43
CA TYR A 198 -6.70 21.05 -13.68
C TYR A 198 -6.97 22.25 -14.61
N LEU A 199 -6.39 23.41 -14.26
CA LEU A 199 -6.59 24.64 -15.03
C LEU A 199 -5.98 24.58 -16.43
N ARG A 200 -4.81 23.96 -16.59
CA ARG A 200 -4.06 23.99 -17.86
C ARG A 200 -4.33 22.79 -18.76
N ILE A 201 -4.76 21.66 -18.21
CA ILE A 201 -5.01 20.45 -18.98
C ILE A 201 -6.51 20.20 -19.09
N LEU A 202 -7.21 20.03 -17.97
CA LEU A 202 -8.61 19.58 -18.01
C LEU A 202 -9.58 20.64 -18.54
N ASN A 203 -9.32 21.93 -18.28
CA ASN A 203 -10.15 23.00 -18.85
C ASN A 203 -9.89 23.25 -20.34
N GLU A 204 -8.65 23.09 -20.79
CA GLU A 204 -8.22 23.44 -22.15
C GLU A 204 -8.37 22.27 -23.13
N TYR A 205 -8.13 21.04 -22.69
CA TYR A 205 -8.09 19.84 -23.54
C TYR A 205 -9.22 18.87 -23.19
N GLN A 206 -10.36 19.06 -23.84
CA GLN A 206 -11.59 18.30 -23.58
C GLN A 206 -11.47 16.79 -23.89
N GLN A 207 -10.48 16.39 -24.69
CA GLN A 207 -10.21 14.98 -24.99
C GLN A 207 -9.55 14.25 -23.82
N VAL A 208 -8.96 14.98 -22.86
CA VAL A 208 -8.33 14.39 -21.67
C VAL A 208 -9.42 14.10 -20.64
N GLN A 209 -9.60 12.82 -20.31
CA GLN A 209 -10.61 12.40 -19.34
C GLN A 209 -10.15 12.60 -17.88
N SER A 210 -8.85 12.44 -17.62
CA SER A 210 -8.24 12.64 -16.31
C SER A 210 -6.75 12.93 -16.44
N CYS A 211 -6.24 13.77 -15.53
CA CYS A 211 -4.82 14.04 -15.37
C CYS A 211 -4.56 14.38 -13.91
N THR A 212 -3.67 13.63 -13.26
CA THR A 212 -3.36 13.79 -11.84
C THR A 212 -1.86 13.65 -11.61
N ALA A 213 -1.33 14.46 -10.69
CA ALA A 213 0.00 14.27 -10.13
C ALA A 213 -0.07 13.37 -8.90
N PHE A 214 0.91 12.50 -8.74
CA PHE A 214 1.05 11.62 -7.59
C PHE A 214 2.49 11.64 -7.08
N THR A 215 2.65 11.30 -5.81
CA THR A 215 3.94 10.96 -5.20
C THR A 215 3.75 9.67 -4.43
N SER A 216 4.73 8.78 -4.53
CA SER A 216 4.83 7.57 -3.72
C SER A 216 6.14 7.68 -2.96
N ILE A 217 6.07 8.01 -1.67
CA ILE A 217 7.24 8.14 -0.77
C ILE A 217 7.20 6.99 0.22
#